data_AF-A0A3B7MDI5-F1
#
_entry.id   AF-A0A3B7MDI5-F1
#
_cell.length_a   1.000
_cell.length_b   1.000
_cell.length_c   1.000
_cell.angle_alpha   90.00
_cell.angle_beta   90.00
_cell.angle_gamma   90.00
#
_symmetry.space_group_name_H-M   'P 1'
#
loop_
_entity.id
_entity.type
_entity.pdbx_description
1 polymer ?
#
loop_
_entity_poly.entity_id
_entity_poly.type
_entity_poly.pdbx_seq_one_letter_code
_entity_poly.pdbx_strand_id
1 'polypeptide(L)'
;MDDSELFAVFVADVINGAESLVSNSNYRIESVLGTLQLVDNKAGVIATGKSENGQPQIMVKRYCDAWESLRQALTHGSFFPDLAQNKAQLVPFTRAAIPEGYQLYDCAASEMWRSWRRGAVDQVHIYTANHWRSVGEISCSGGVVFIPVPDLNKEIQITSSSLMSWLAVPNT
;
A
#
# COMPACT_ATOMS: atom_id res chain seq x y z
N MET A 1 -18.90 14.74 -6.24
CA MET A 1 -17.96 13.74 -5.74
C MET A 1 -16.78 13.69 -6.69
N ASP A 2 -15.60 14.01 -6.21
CA ASP A 2 -14.37 13.82 -6.99
C ASP A 2 -13.84 12.37 -6.89
N ASP A 3 -12.73 12.08 -7.57
CA ASP A 3 -12.15 10.72 -7.58
C ASP A 3 -11.62 10.31 -6.19
N SER A 4 -11.06 11.26 -5.44
CA SER A 4 -10.47 11.01 -4.11
C SER A 4 -11.54 10.69 -3.07
N GLU A 5 -12.66 11.40 -3.10
CA GLU A 5 -13.83 11.16 -2.26
C GLU A 5 -14.43 9.78 -2.57
N LEU A 6 -14.54 9.41 -3.85
CA LEU A 6 -15.05 8.09 -4.25
C LEU A 6 -14.13 6.97 -3.78
N PHE A 7 -12.81 7.12 -3.90
CA PHE A 7 -11.86 6.12 -3.41
C PHE A 7 -11.91 6.00 -1.88
N ALA A 8 -12.08 7.10 -1.15
CA ALA A 8 -12.27 7.06 0.30
C ALA A 8 -13.55 6.30 0.70
N VAL A 9 -14.65 6.50 -0.04
CA VAL A 9 -15.90 5.73 0.15
C VAL A 9 -15.65 4.25 -0.11
N PHE A 10 -15.00 3.88 -1.21
CA PHE A 10 -14.66 2.47 -1.51
C PHE A 10 -13.87 1.82 -0.37
N VAL A 11 -12.83 2.49 0.13
CA VAL A 11 -12.01 1.96 1.23
C VAL A 11 -12.84 1.82 2.51
N ALA A 12 -13.68 2.80 2.83
CA ALA A 12 -14.56 2.75 3.99
C ALA A 12 -15.60 1.63 3.89
N ASP A 13 -16.20 1.42 2.71
CA ASP A 13 -17.16 0.36 2.47
C ASP A 13 -16.52 -1.02 2.67
N VAL A 14 -15.29 -1.23 2.19
CA VAL A 14 -14.56 -2.49 2.42
C VAL A 14 -14.27 -2.71 3.90
N ILE A 15 -13.88 -1.66 4.65
CA ILE A 15 -13.64 -1.74 6.10
C ILE A 15 -14.94 -2.12 6.84
N ASN A 16 -16.05 -1.48 6.48
CA ASN A 16 -17.32 -1.62 7.18
C ASN A 16 -18.15 -2.80 6.69
N GLY A 17 -17.75 -3.46 5.60
CA GLY A 17 -18.57 -4.47 4.93
C GLY A 17 -19.86 -3.89 4.35
N ALA A 18 -19.85 -2.62 3.94
CA ALA A 18 -21.00 -1.94 3.35
C ALA A 18 -21.02 -2.13 1.83
N GLU A 19 -22.20 -2.06 1.22
CA GLU A 19 -22.36 -2.22 -0.23
C GLU A 19 -22.91 -0.94 -0.86
N SER A 20 -22.17 0.18 -0.73
CA SER A 20 -22.61 1.43 -1.32
C SER A 20 -22.51 1.38 -2.85
N LEU A 21 -23.52 1.93 -3.52
CA LEU A 21 -23.55 2.13 -4.97
C LEU A 21 -23.32 3.60 -5.25
N VAL A 22 -22.07 3.97 -5.49
CA VAL A 22 -21.65 5.36 -5.68
C VAL A 22 -20.86 5.47 -6.97
N SER A 23 -21.04 6.56 -7.72
CA SER A 23 -20.35 6.79 -8.98
C SER A 23 -20.03 8.25 -9.21
N ASN A 24 -19.03 8.47 -10.06
CA ASN A 24 -18.72 9.77 -10.66
C ASN A 24 -18.49 9.58 -12.18
N SER A 25 -17.94 10.58 -12.87
CA SER A 25 -17.71 10.51 -14.32
C SER A 25 -16.71 9.43 -14.74
N ASN A 26 -15.74 9.12 -13.88
CA ASN A 26 -14.60 8.26 -14.19
C ASN A 26 -14.75 6.86 -13.60
N TYR A 27 -15.32 6.76 -12.39
CA TYR A 27 -15.34 5.56 -11.56
C TYR A 27 -16.71 5.27 -10.98
N ARG A 28 -16.91 4.02 -10.58
CA ARG A 28 -18.06 3.59 -9.78
C ARG A 28 -17.70 2.45 -8.84
N ILE A 29 -18.49 2.31 -7.79
CA ILE A 29 -18.45 1.21 -6.85
C ILE A 29 -19.68 0.34 -7.12
N GLU A 30 -19.45 -0.97 -7.26
CA GLU A 30 -20.50 -1.97 -7.42
C GLU A 30 -20.22 -3.20 -6.54
N SER A 31 -21.26 -3.90 -6.09
CA SER A 31 -21.12 -5.20 -5.42
C SER A 31 -21.49 -6.32 -6.39
N VAL A 32 -20.60 -7.29 -6.55
CA VAL A 32 -20.80 -8.48 -7.39
C VAL A 32 -20.48 -9.71 -6.56
N LEU A 33 -21.49 -10.55 -6.31
CA LEU A 33 -21.35 -11.80 -5.55
C LEU A 33 -20.71 -11.58 -4.16
N GLY A 34 -21.06 -10.49 -3.47
CA GLY A 34 -20.52 -10.16 -2.14
C GLY A 34 -19.08 -9.63 -2.16
N THR A 35 -18.56 -9.27 -3.33
CA THR A 35 -17.27 -8.58 -3.48
C THR A 35 -17.52 -7.17 -3.98
N LEU A 36 -17.02 -6.18 -3.25
CA LEU A 36 -16.99 -4.80 -3.70
C LEU A 36 -15.99 -4.64 -4.84
N GLN A 37 -16.36 -3.91 -5.87
CA GLN A 37 -15.53 -3.62 -7.02
C GLN A 37 -15.46 -2.12 -7.21
N LEU A 38 -14.25 -1.60 -7.34
CA LEU A 38 -14.01 -0.27 -7.86
C LEU A 38 -13.73 -0.40 -9.36
N VAL A 39 -14.56 0.25 -10.16
CA VAL A 39 -14.58 0.08 -11.60
C VAL A 39 -14.29 1.41 -12.26
N ASP A 40 -13.30 1.42 -13.13
CA ASP A 40 -13.06 2.47 -14.10
C ASP A 40 -14.05 2.32 -15.27
N ASN A 41 -14.78 3.38 -15.58
CA ASN A 41 -15.82 3.37 -16.61
C ASN A 41 -15.27 3.09 -18.01
N LYS A 42 -13.97 3.27 -18.25
CA LYS A 42 -13.28 3.01 -19.52
C LYS A 42 -12.46 1.72 -19.49
N ALA A 43 -11.80 1.42 -18.37
CA ALA A 43 -10.84 0.33 -18.27
C ALA A 43 -11.35 -0.91 -17.52
N GLY A 44 -12.56 -0.87 -16.96
CA GLY A 44 -13.15 -1.96 -16.19
C GLY A 44 -12.65 -2.00 -14.75
N VAL A 45 -12.69 -3.18 -14.12
CA VAL A 45 -12.37 -3.34 -12.70
C VAL A 45 -10.90 -2.98 -12.42
N ILE A 46 -10.67 -2.04 -11.51
CA ILE A 46 -9.33 -1.59 -11.10
C ILE A 46 -8.98 -1.99 -9.67
N ALA A 47 -9.98 -2.23 -8.82
CA ALA A 47 -9.76 -2.85 -7.51
C ALA A 47 -10.96 -3.69 -7.08
N THR A 48 -10.70 -4.68 -6.22
CA THR A 48 -11.73 -5.46 -5.56
C THR A 48 -11.46 -5.49 -4.06
N GLY A 49 -12.52 -5.48 -3.27
CA GLY A 49 -12.43 -5.51 -1.82
C GLY A 49 -13.38 -6.54 -1.25
N LYS A 50 -12.89 -7.29 -0.26
CA LYS A 50 -13.70 -8.23 0.52
C LYS A 50 -13.29 -8.17 1.98
N SER A 51 -14.24 -8.46 2.86
CA SER A 51 -13.95 -8.76 4.25
C SER A 51 -13.98 -10.27 4.43
N GLU A 52 -12.81 -10.90 4.61
CA GLU A 52 -12.69 -12.34 4.83
C GLU A 52 -12.22 -12.58 6.26
N ASN A 53 -12.97 -13.39 7.02
CA ASN A 53 -12.68 -13.66 8.44
C ASN A 53 -12.55 -12.39 9.30
N GLY A 54 -13.31 -11.33 8.97
CA GLY A 54 -13.25 -10.04 9.66
C GLY A 54 -12.01 -9.20 9.37
N GLN A 55 -11.18 -9.62 8.41
CA GLN A 55 -10.03 -8.85 7.93
C GLN A 55 -10.34 -8.29 6.54
N PRO A 56 -10.43 -6.96 6.39
CA PRO A 56 -10.62 -6.36 5.09
C PRO A 56 -9.36 -6.52 4.25
N GLN A 57 -9.52 -6.98 3.02
CA GLN A 57 -8.46 -7.13 2.03
C GLN A 57 -8.89 -6.45 0.74
N ILE A 58 -7.97 -5.69 0.15
CA ILE A 58 -8.18 -5.01 -1.12
C ILE A 58 -7.14 -5.49 -2.11
N MET A 59 -7.56 -5.89 -3.30
CA MET A 59 -6.70 -6.20 -4.43
C MET A 59 -6.77 -5.06 -5.42
N VAL A 60 -5.63 -4.50 -5.81
CA VAL A 60 -5.56 -3.37 -6.73
C VAL A 60 -4.77 -3.75 -7.98
N LYS A 61 -5.30 -3.41 -9.16
CA LYS A 61 -4.60 -3.53 -10.42
C LYS A 61 -3.48 -2.49 -10.49
N ARG A 62 -2.25 -2.97 -10.67
CA ARG A 62 -1.06 -2.13 -10.86
C ARG A 62 -1.13 -1.44 -12.23
N TYR A 63 -0.55 -0.25 -12.31
CA TYR A 63 -0.46 0.55 -13.54
C TYR A 63 -1.81 0.96 -14.16
N CYS A 64 -2.89 1.03 -13.36
CA CYS A 64 -4.06 1.80 -13.77
C CYS A 64 -3.79 3.30 -13.61
N ASP A 65 -4.52 4.13 -14.34
CA ASP A 65 -4.36 5.59 -14.26
C ASP A 65 -4.66 6.14 -12.86
N ALA A 66 -5.52 5.43 -12.11
CA ALA A 66 -5.86 5.74 -10.72
C ALA A 66 -4.84 5.23 -9.68
N TRP A 67 -3.74 4.59 -10.09
CA TRP A 67 -2.87 3.85 -9.17
C TRP A 67 -2.37 4.70 -8.00
N GLU A 68 -1.87 5.91 -8.26
CA GLU A 68 -1.30 6.77 -7.22
C GLU A 68 -2.35 7.32 -6.26
N SER A 69 -3.46 7.84 -6.80
CA SER A 69 -4.55 8.41 -6.00
C SER A 69 -5.30 7.35 -5.18
N LEU A 70 -5.53 6.17 -5.76
CA LEU A 70 -6.13 5.05 -5.04
C LEU A 70 -5.19 4.53 -3.94
N ARG A 71 -3.89 4.43 -4.23
CA ARG A 71 -2.90 4.03 -3.23
C ARG A 71 -2.83 5.02 -2.06
N GLN A 72 -2.95 6.31 -2.33
CA GLN A 72 -3.05 7.33 -1.29
C GLN A 72 -4.30 7.14 -0.42
N ALA A 73 -5.47 6.87 -1.03
CA ALA A 73 -6.70 6.58 -0.28
C ALA A 73 -6.57 5.32 0.60
N LEU A 74 -5.94 4.27 0.07
CA LEU A 74 -5.65 3.03 0.81
C LEU A 74 -4.75 3.27 2.01
N THR A 75 -3.66 4.01 1.80
CA THR A 75 -2.72 4.38 2.85
C THR A 75 -3.40 5.18 3.97
N HIS A 76 -4.31 6.11 3.65
CA HIS A 76 -5.14 6.80 4.65
C HIS A 76 -6.06 5.84 5.41
N GLY A 77 -6.59 4.82 4.74
CA GLY A 77 -7.34 3.72 5.35
C GLY A 77 -6.49 2.70 6.13
N SER A 78 -5.17 2.96 6.29
CA SER A 78 -4.19 2.05 6.91
C SER A 78 -4.04 0.71 6.18
N PHE A 79 -4.21 0.71 4.86
CA PHE A 79 -3.93 -0.43 4.00
C PHE A 79 -2.56 -0.28 3.34
N PHE A 80 -1.75 -1.33 3.43
CA PHE A 80 -0.37 -1.31 2.93
C PHE A 80 -0.12 -2.49 2.00
N PRO A 81 0.63 -2.28 0.91
CA PRO A 81 1.00 -3.36 0.01
C PRO A 81 2.14 -4.18 0.62
N ASP A 82 2.10 -5.50 0.48
CA ASP A 82 3.25 -6.33 0.84
C ASP A 82 4.42 -6.00 -0.10
N LEU A 83 5.53 -5.51 0.47
CA LEU A 83 6.68 -5.09 -0.30
C LEU A 83 7.29 -6.26 -1.12
N ALA A 84 7.20 -7.49 -0.62
CA ALA A 84 7.64 -8.67 -1.36
C ALA A 84 6.80 -8.93 -2.63
N GLN A 85 5.57 -8.41 -2.67
CA GLN A 85 4.67 -8.49 -3.82
C GLN A 85 4.71 -7.22 -4.69
N ASN A 86 5.71 -6.37 -4.53
CA ASN A 86 5.81 -5.13 -5.27
C ASN A 86 6.05 -5.29 -6.80
N LYS A 87 6.04 -6.51 -7.35
CA LYS A 87 6.07 -6.74 -8.80
C LYS A 87 4.77 -7.36 -9.34
N ALA A 88 3.81 -7.65 -8.46
CA ALA A 88 2.56 -8.26 -8.85
C ALA A 88 1.68 -7.29 -9.65
N GLN A 89 1.05 -7.80 -10.71
CA GLN A 89 0.06 -7.04 -11.50
C GLN A 89 -1.22 -6.76 -10.72
N LEU A 90 -1.55 -7.65 -9.76
CA LEU A 90 -2.58 -7.44 -8.77
C LEU A 90 -1.90 -7.38 -7.40
N VAL A 91 -1.96 -6.22 -6.77
CA VAL A 91 -1.25 -5.94 -5.52
C VAL A 91 -2.23 -6.10 -4.37
N PRO A 92 -1.99 -7.03 -3.42
CA PRO A 92 -2.78 -7.09 -2.20
C PRO A 92 -2.40 -5.94 -1.28
N PHE A 93 -3.42 -5.28 -0.77
CA PHE A 93 -3.36 -4.28 0.27
C PHE A 93 -4.04 -4.85 1.50
N THR A 94 -3.27 -4.96 2.58
CA THR A 94 -3.74 -5.50 3.86
C THR A 94 -3.77 -4.39 4.88
N ARG A 95 -4.82 -4.36 5.69
CA ARG A 95 -4.94 -3.38 6.76
C ARG A 95 -3.97 -3.71 7.90
N ALA A 96 -3.21 -2.72 8.35
CA ALA A 96 -2.31 -2.86 9.49
C ALA A 96 -2.27 -1.58 10.32
N ALA A 97 -2.17 -1.70 11.64
CA ALA A 97 -1.96 -0.54 12.50
C ALA A 97 -0.52 -0.04 12.39
N ILE A 98 -0.33 1.27 12.45
CA ILE A 98 1.00 1.88 12.60
C ILE A 98 1.37 1.83 14.08
N PRO A 99 2.50 1.22 14.47
CA PRO A 99 2.94 1.19 15.87
C PRO A 99 3.21 2.60 16.41
N GLU A 100 3.02 2.78 17.73
CA GLU A 100 3.27 4.07 18.38
C GLU A 100 4.73 4.52 18.22
N GLY A 101 4.94 5.82 18.04
CA GLY A 101 6.27 6.42 17.84
C GLY A 101 6.79 6.34 16.40
N TYR A 102 6.16 5.55 15.53
CA TYR A 102 6.52 5.48 14.12
C TYR A 102 5.75 6.51 13.29
N GLN A 103 6.46 7.12 12.34
CA GLN A 103 5.87 7.90 11.26
C GLN A 103 5.80 7.08 9.98
N LEU A 104 4.72 7.27 9.24
CA LEU A 104 4.53 6.68 7.93
C LEU A 104 5.11 7.57 6.84
N TYR A 105 5.88 6.95 5.96
CA TYR A 105 6.46 7.56 4.77
C TYR A 105 5.96 6.81 3.53
N ASP A 106 5.73 7.57 2.47
CA ASP A 106 5.20 7.03 1.23
C ASP A 106 5.89 7.68 0.02
N CYS A 107 6.97 7.05 -0.43
CA CYS A 107 7.88 7.63 -1.40
C CYS A 107 8.65 6.56 -2.19
N ALA A 108 9.53 7.00 -3.10
CA ALA A 108 10.38 6.09 -3.84
C ALA A 108 11.38 5.37 -2.90
N ALA A 109 11.69 4.10 -3.17
CA ALA A 109 12.61 3.30 -2.36
C ALA A 109 14.00 3.96 -2.18
N SER A 110 14.47 4.71 -3.19
CA SER A 110 15.71 5.48 -3.09
C SER A 110 15.67 6.59 -2.04
N GLU A 111 14.50 7.20 -1.80
CA GLU A 111 14.34 8.24 -0.78
C GLU A 111 14.34 7.64 0.62
N MET A 112 13.72 6.47 0.82
CA MET A 112 13.85 5.70 2.05
C MET A 112 15.33 5.40 2.36
N TRP A 113 16.05 4.80 1.40
CA TRP A 113 17.47 4.48 1.58
C TRP A 113 18.31 5.72 1.90
N ARG A 114 18.07 6.84 1.22
CA ARG A 114 18.77 8.11 1.49
C ARG A 114 18.48 8.62 2.90
N SER A 115 17.24 8.54 3.36
CA SER A 115 16.83 8.99 4.69
C SER A 115 17.52 8.17 5.78
N TRP A 116 17.50 6.84 5.65
CA TRP A 116 18.20 5.92 6.54
C TRP A 116 19.72 6.14 6.53
N ARG A 117 20.34 6.17 5.33
CA ARG A 117 21.79 6.32 5.19
C ARG A 117 22.33 7.62 5.77
N ARG A 118 21.53 8.70 5.71
CA ARG A 118 21.90 10.01 6.26
C ARG A 118 21.68 10.10 7.78
N GLY A 119 21.10 9.08 8.40
CA GLY A 119 20.69 9.14 9.80
C GLY A 119 19.59 10.17 10.04
N ALA A 120 18.72 10.45 9.06
CA ALA A 120 17.56 11.33 9.26
C ALA A 120 16.42 10.62 10.01
N VAL A 121 16.45 9.29 10.01
CA VAL A 121 15.50 8.40 10.68
C VAL A 121 16.25 7.27 11.37
N ASP A 122 15.65 6.73 12.40
CA ASP A 122 16.03 5.50 13.09
C ASP A 122 14.93 4.43 12.93
N GLN A 123 15.28 3.17 13.17
CA GLN A 123 14.35 2.03 13.23
C GLN A 123 13.39 1.94 12.03
N VAL A 124 13.92 1.64 10.85
CA VAL A 124 13.12 1.50 9.63
C VAL A 124 12.34 0.19 9.63
N HIS A 125 11.03 0.27 9.40
CA HIS A 125 10.16 -0.89 9.22
C HIS A 125 9.52 -0.88 7.83
N ILE A 126 9.37 -2.06 7.26
CA ILE A 126 8.61 -2.29 6.02
C ILE A 126 7.45 -3.22 6.27
N TYR A 127 6.40 -3.12 5.45
CA TYR A 127 5.28 -4.05 5.52
C TYR A 127 5.56 -5.26 4.62
N THR A 128 5.73 -6.44 5.21
CA THR A 128 5.91 -7.68 4.46
C THR A 128 5.52 -8.92 5.26
N ALA A 129 5.03 -9.95 4.57
CA ALA A 129 4.48 -11.15 5.20
C ALA A 129 3.42 -10.76 6.26
N ASN A 130 2.53 -9.84 5.87
CA ASN A 130 1.41 -9.31 6.65
C ASN A 130 1.79 -8.67 8.01
N HIS A 131 3.02 -8.20 8.17
CA HIS A 131 3.48 -7.55 9.40
C HIS A 131 4.42 -6.38 9.09
N TRP A 132 4.44 -5.37 9.98
CA TRP A 132 5.54 -4.42 10.03
C TRP A 132 6.77 -5.10 10.61
N ARG A 133 7.88 -5.08 9.86
CA ARG A 133 9.13 -5.76 10.26
C ARG A 133 10.29 -4.80 10.19
N SER A 134 11.14 -4.87 11.22
CA SER A 134 12.42 -4.16 11.25
C SER A 134 13.34 -4.66 10.15
N VAL A 135 14.09 -3.74 9.57
CA VAL A 135 15.06 -4.06 8.51
C VAL A 135 16.48 -4.05 9.05
N GLY A 136 17.36 -4.79 8.38
CA GLY A 136 18.80 -4.74 8.62
C GLY A 136 19.48 -3.57 7.89
N GLU A 137 20.78 -3.68 7.64
CA GLU A 137 21.52 -2.66 6.90
C GLU A 137 21.04 -2.56 5.45
N ILE A 138 20.44 -1.41 5.12
CA ILE A 138 19.88 -1.16 3.78
C ILE A 138 21.01 -0.75 2.84
N SER A 139 21.09 -1.37 1.66
CA SER A 139 22.06 -0.97 0.64
C SER A 139 21.38 -0.60 -0.67
N CYS A 140 22.08 0.15 -1.53
CA CYS A 140 21.59 0.52 -2.85
C CYS A 140 22.73 0.38 -3.86
N SER A 141 22.52 -0.43 -4.90
CA SER A 141 23.48 -0.67 -5.97
C SER A 141 22.75 -0.90 -7.29
N GLY A 142 23.28 -0.38 -8.40
CA GLY A 142 22.72 -0.61 -9.73
C GLY A 142 21.25 -0.17 -9.91
N GLY A 143 20.77 0.81 -9.15
CA GLY A 143 19.36 1.23 -9.18
C GLY A 143 18.40 0.28 -8.45
N VAL A 144 18.92 -0.64 -7.65
CA VAL A 144 18.14 -1.53 -6.78
C VAL A 144 18.47 -1.22 -5.33
N VAL A 145 17.43 -1.15 -4.49
CA VAL A 145 17.55 -1.08 -3.03
C VAL A 145 17.37 -2.48 -2.47
N PHE A 146 18.32 -2.90 -1.65
CA PHE A 146 18.37 -4.20 -1.00
C PHE A 146 18.03 -3.99 0.48
N ILE A 147 16.98 -4.66 0.93
CA ILE A 147 16.39 -4.48 2.26
C ILE A 147 16.41 -5.83 2.98
N PRO A 148 17.41 -6.10 3.83
CA PRO A 148 17.43 -7.31 4.64
C PRO A 148 16.30 -7.29 5.67
N VAL A 149 15.66 -8.43 5.87
CA VAL A 149 14.57 -8.67 6.82
C VAL A 149 15.02 -9.83 7.72
N PRO A 150 15.78 -9.54 8.81
CA PRO A 150 16.53 -10.55 9.55
C PRO A 150 15.67 -11.65 10.17
N ASP A 151 14.49 -11.30 10.69
CA ASP A 151 13.54 -12.24 11.31
C ASP A 151 12.97 -13.27 10.31
N LEU A 152 12.96 -12.94 9.02
CA LEU A 152 12.57 -13.85 7.93
C LEU A 152 13.76 -14.53 7.26
N ASN A 153 15.00 -14.18 7.63
CA ASN A 153 16.23 -14.58 6.93
C ASN A 153 16.11 -14.37 5.40
N LYS A 154 15.61 -13.19 5.00
CA LYS A 154 15.34 -12.84 3.60
C LYS A 154 15.85 -11.44 3.29
N GLU A 155 16.00 -11.17 2.00
CA GLU A 155 16.28 -9.85 1.46
C GLU A 155 15.24 -9.49 0.41
N ILE A 156 14.66 -8.30 0.52
CA ILE A 156 13.74 -7.75 -0.48
C ILE A 156 14.52 -6.83 -1.41
N GLN A 157 14.33 -7.03 -2.71
CA GLN A 157 14.95 -6.24 -3.76
C GLN A 157 13.90 -5.45 -4.51
N ILE A 158 14.04 -4.12 -4.47
CA ILE A 158 13.08 -3.19 -5.07
C ILE A 158 13.82 -2.18 -5.95
N THR A 159 13.24 -1.86 -7.12
CA THR A 159 13.79 -0.81 -7.99
C THR A 159 13.74 0.53 -7.26
N SER A 160 14.81 1.31 -7.36
CA SER A 160 15.01 2.56 -6.63
C SER A 160 13.91 3.62 -6.86
N SER A 161 13.25 3.59 -8.02
CA SER A 161 12.12 4.45 -8.39
C SER A 161 10.75 3.90 -7.99
N SER A 162 10.67 2.67 -7.48
CA SER A 162 9.38 2.11 -7.07
C SER A 162 8.87 2.81 -5.82
N LEU A 163 7.61 3.24 -5.88
CA LEU A 163 6.88 3.75 -4.71
C LEU A 163 6.68 2.63 -3.69
N MET A 164 6.88 2.95 -2.42
CA MET A 164 6.65 2.06 -1.30
C MET A 164 6.24 2.84 -0.05
N SER A 165 5.46 2.17 0.80
CA SER A 165 5.13 2.67 2.13
C SER A 165 6.04 2.00 3.16
N TRP A 166 6.59 2.79 4.07
CA TRP A 166 7.49 2.33 5.13
C TRP A 166 7.32 3.17 6.38
N LEU A 167 7.76 2.66 7.51
CA LEU A 167 7.71 3.37 8.78
C LEU A 167 9.12 3.65 9.29
N ALA A 168 9.27 4.73 10.04
CA ALA A 168 10.51 5.05 10.73
C ALA A 168 10.23 5.89 11.97
N VAL A 169 11.19 5.90 12.90
CA VAL A 169 11.24 6.88 13.98
C VAL A 169 12.06 8.08 13.49
N PRO A 170 11.54 9.31 13.44
CA PRO A 170 12.33 10.47 13.04
C PRO A 170 13.43 10.75 14.06
N ASN A 171 14.63 11.09 13.60
CA ASN A 171 15.66 11.62 14.47
C ASN A 171 15.37 13.10 14.71
N THR A 172 15.02 13.46 15.95
CA THR A 172 14.89 14.85 16.41
C THR A 172 16.22 15.54 16.58
#